data_AF-A0A8R1HXL6-F1
#
_entry.id   AF-A0A8R1HXL6-F1
#
_cell.length_a   1.000
_cell.length_b   1.000
_cell.length_c   1.000
_cell.angle_alpha   90.00
_cell.angle_beta   90.00
_cell.angle_gamma   90.00
#
_symmetry.space_group_name_H-M   'P 1'
#
loop_
_entity.id
_entity.type
_entity.pdbx_description
1 polymer ?
#
loop_
_entity_poly.entity_id
_entity_poly.type
_entity_poly.pdbx_seq_one_letter_code
_entity_poly.pdbx_strand_id
1 'polypeptide(L)'
;MRVSVSDAPPQLKNPFTPEEDESIWRFLVGNPRNMGPMALWKKFKMETLSKRTVTVLSNRFKYILAPNLHVTKLSMPTKLDLYRKYKLPVNERFRVMLQRRMRVDIDDQGYIVEKEDDEAEGGKQLAPIISSIKELINNTVVNAFKQLEDVRQCTSSQQNIRVKLFLRNLKRTVFNLNSSALKHIEQRIDYKIQCLRRDEVTEISVDEIRSVLDIMLKIVGR
;
A
#
# COMPACT_ATOMS: atom_id res chain seq x y z
N MET A 1 53.52 35.74 18.62
CA MET A 1 52.19 35.86 17.97
C MET A 1 51.63 34.47 17.75
N ARG A 2 50.62 34.05 18.54
CA ARG A 2 49.89 32.80 18.29
C ARG A 2 48.61 33.14 17.53
N VAL A 3 48.51 32.63 16.32
CA VAL A 3 47.30 32.65 15.52
C VAL A 3 46.49 31.42 15.91
N SER A 4 45.40 31.63 16.64
CA SER A 4 44.37 30.61 16.87
C SER A 4 43.20 30.92 15.95
N VAL A 5 43.20 30.33 14.74
CA VAL A 5 42.00 30.26 13.90
C VAL A 5 41.27 28.98 14.31
N SER A 6 40.16 29.16 15.05
CA SER A 6 39.21 28.09 15.32
C SER A 6 38.16 28.10 14.22
N ASP A 7 38.44 27.41 13.12
CA ASP A 7 37.48 27.16 12.03
C ASP A 7 36.51 26.02 12.42
N ALA A 8 35.74 26.23 13.49
CA ALA A 8 34.58 25.38 13.77
C ALA A 8 33.42 25.79 12.85
N PRO A 9 32.81 24.88 12.07
CA PRO A 9 31.67 25.19 11.22
C PRO A 9 30.52 25.80 12.05
N PRO A 10 29.82 26.84 11.54
CA PRO A 10 28.73 27.46 12.26
C PRO A 10 27.66 26.42 12.58
N GLN A 11 27.46 26.15 13.87
CA GLN A 11 26.44 25.22 14.34
C GLN A 11 25.06 25.76 13.95
N LEU A 12 24.33 25.00 13.14
CA LEU A 12 22.94 25.30 12.76
C LEU A 12 22.11 25.44 14.03
N LYS A 13 21.60 26.65 14.30
CA LYS A 13 20.65 26.90 15.38
C LYS A 13 19.43 25.99 15.16
N ASN A 14 19.34 24.92 15.96
CA ASN A 14 18.31 23.88 15.92
C ASN A 14 18.45 22.85 14.76
N PRO A 15 19.31 21.82 14.89
CA PRO A 15 19.41 20.73 13.91
C PRO A 15 18.12 19.88 13.91
N PHE A 16 17.82 19.25 12.77
CA PHE A 16 16.72 18.28 12.68
C PHE A 16 17.11 16.96 13.36
N THR A 17 16.21 16.38 14.14
CA THR A 17 16.43 15.06 14.73
C THR A 17 16.01 13.92 13.77
N PRO A 18 16.53 12.70 13.95
CA PRO A 18 16.08 11.54 13.17
C PRO A 18 14.57 11.28 13.29
N GLU A 19 13.97 11.54 14.44
CA GLU A 19 12.54 11.38 14.70
C GLU A 19 11.72 12.41 13.92
N GLU A 20 12.21 13.65 13.81
CA GLU A 20 11.60 14.67 12.95
C GLU A 20 11.64 14.22 11.48
N ASP A 21 12.78 13.71 11.00
CA ASP A 21 12.91 13.20 9.63
C ASP A 21 11.97 12.00 9.37
N GLU A 22 11.84 11.09 10.33
CA GLU A 22 10.93 9.95 10.22
C GLU A 22 9.45 10.40 10.20
N SER A 23 9.10 11.39 11.02
CA SER A 23 7.74 11.97 11.01
C SER A 23 7.39 12.58 9.65
N ILE A 24 8.36 13.24 8.99
CA ILE A 24 8.20 13.77 7.64
C ILE A 24 7.94 12.63 6.65
N TRP A 25 8.74 11.55 6.70
CA TRP A 25 8.53 10.40 5.82
C TRP A 25 7.16 9.75 6.01
N ARG A 26 6.75 9.48 7.25
CA ARG A 26 5.43 8.89 7.54
C ARG A 26 4.30 9.77 7.00
N PHE A 27 4.40 11.09 7.16
CA PHE A 27 3.43 12.02 6.61
C PHE A 27 3.38 11.98 5.08
N LEU A 28 4.53 11.99 4.40
CA LEU A 28 4.59 12.01 2.93
C LEU A 28 4.06 10.72 2.29
N VAL A 29 4.22 9.58 2.97
CA VAL A 29 3.65 8.29 2.54
C VAL A 29 2.12 8.37 2.56
N GLY A 30 1.52 8.88 3.65
CA GLY A 30 0.07 8.97 3.78
C GLY A 30 -0.62 10.07 2.97
N ASN A 31 0.12 11.09 2.51
CA ASN A 31 -0.49 12.29 1.92
C ASN A 31 -0.22 12.42 0.41
N PRO A 32 -1.24 12.72 -0.42
CA PRO A 32 -1.07 12.89 -1.87
C PRO A 32 -0.28 14.15 -2.24
N ARG A 33 0.40 14.10 -3.40
CA ARG A 33 1.17 15.24 -3.97
C ARG A 33 0.29 16.30 -4.67
N ASN A 34 -1.02 16.09 -4.72
CA ASN A 34 -1.98 16.99 -5.37
C ASN A 34 -2.13 18.35 -4.63
N MET A 35 -1.43 18.54 -3.52
CA MET A 35 -1.31 19.80 -2.82
C MET A 35 -0.02 20.54 -3.23
N GLY A 36 -0.13 21.84 -3.48
CA GLY A 36 1.06 22.68 -3.73
C GLY A 36 2.05 22.62 -2.55
N PRO A 37 3.36 22.85 -2.77
CA PRO A 37 4.40 22.66 -1.75
C PRO A 37 4.10 23.36 -0.42
N MET A 38 3.60 24.61 -0.47
CA MET A 38 3.23 25.34 0.74
C MET A 38 2.05 24.73 1.49
N ALA A 39 1.04 24.23 0.79
CA ALA A 39 -0.14 23.62 1.40
C ALA A 39 0.23 22.30 2.08
N LEU A 40 1.09 21.49 1.46
CA LEU A 40 1.60 20.24 2.01
C LEU A 40 2.28 20.46 3.37
N TRP A 41 3.21 21.42 3.46
CA TRP A 41 3.95 21.69 4.70
C TRP A 41 3.13 22.41 5.76
N LYS A 42 2.14 23.24 5.36
CA LYS A 42 1.15 23.77 6.30
C LYS A 42 0.35 22.65 6.94
N LYS A 43 -0.13 21.69 6.13
CA LYS A 43 -0.87 20.52 6.62
C LYS A 43 -0.01 19.68 7.58
N PHE A 44 1.23 19.37 7.20
CA PHE A 44 2.17 18.69 8.09
C PHE A 44 2.29 19.38 9.45
N LYS A 45 2.45 20.71 9.44
CA LYS A 45 2.60 21.49 10.67
C LYS A 45 1.36 21.41 11.57
N MET A 46 0.17 21.43 11.00
CA MET A 46 -1.08 21.30 11.77
C MET A 46 -1.22 19.90 12.39
N GLU A 47 -0.89 18.85 11.65
CA GLU A 47 -1.06 17.46 12.10
C GLU A 47 0.00 17.02 13.12
N THR A 48 1.23 17.52 12.99
CA THR A 48 2.37 17.10 13.82
C THR A 48 2.72 18.10 14.91
N LEU A 49 2.04 19.25 14.96
CA LEU A 49 2.35 20.38 15.85
C LEU A 49 3.82 20.82 15.77
N SER A 50 4.45 20.64 14.60
CA SER A 50 5.86 20.97 14.40
C SER A 50 6.13 22.44 14.67
N LYS A 51 7.18 22.72 15.44
CA LYS A 51 7.65 24.09 15.72
C LYS A 51 8.43 24.70 14.55
N ARG A 52 8.78 23.90 13.54
CA ARG A 52 9.52 24.35 12.36
C ARG A 52 8.66 25.28 11.49
N THR A 53 9.30 26.20 10.78
CA THR A 53 8.61 26.99 9.76
C THR A 53 8.40 26.16 8.50
N VAL A 54 7.36 26.49 7.74
CA VAL A 54 7.05 25.83 6.45
C VAL A 54 8.25 25.85 5.50
N THR A 55 8.95 26.98 5.42
CA THR A 55 10.14 27.15 4.59
C THR A 55 11.27 26.21 5.03
N VAL A 56 11.51 26.07 6.34
CA VAL A 56 12.56 25.20 6.88
C VAL A 56 12.25 23.73 6.61
N LEU A 57 10.98 23.30 6.75
CA LEU A 57 10.54 21.94 6.41
C LEU A 57 10.70 21.65 4.91
N SER A 58 10.27 22.59 4.06
CA SER A 58 10.41 22.47 2.60
C SER A 58 11.87 22.35 2.18
N ASN A 59 12.75 23.19 2.74
CA ASN A 59 14.18 23.14 2.46
C ASN A 59 14.82 21.85 2.98
N ARG A 60 14.45 21.38 4.19
CA ARG A 60 14.92 20.10 4.72
C ARG A 60 14.55 18.95 3.79
N PHE A 61 13.31 18.93 3.31
CA PHE A 61 12.87 17.92 2.36
C PHE A 61 13.65 17.98 1.04
N LYS A 62 13.70 19.16 0.41
CA LYS A 62 14.33 19.34 -0.90
C LYS A 62 15.82 19.02 -0.91
N TYR A 63 16.56 19.49 0.10
CA TYR A 63 18.02 19.46 0.08
C TYR A 63 18.64 18.30 0.86
N ILE A 64 17.92 17.73 1.83
CA ILE A 64 18.46 16.66 2.67
C ILE A 64 17.70 15.36 2.49
N LEU A 65 16.37 15.36 2.65
CA LEU A 65 15.61 14.11 2.67
C LEU A 65 15.46 13.49 1.28
N ALA A 66 14.99 14.25 0.30
CA ALA A 66 14.74 13.75 -1.05
C ALA A 66 16.00 13.13 -1.71
N PRO A 67 17.18 13.77 -1.69
CA PRO A 67 18.40 13.16 -2.24
C PRO A 67 18.82 11.86 -1.53
N ASN A 68 18.50 11.74 -0.23
CA ASN A 68 18.86 10.61 0.62
C ASN A 68 17.74 9.58 0.78
N LEU A 69 16.66 9.65 0.01
CA LEU A 69 15.55 8.69 0.10
C LEU A 69 16.02 7.23 -0.06
N HIS A 70 17.00 6.99 -0.92
CA HIS A 70 17.56 5.65 -1.18
C HIS A 70 18.22 4.99 0.05
N VAL A 71 18.82 5.77 0.97
CA VAL A 71 19.48 5.25 2.19
C VAL A 71 18.56 5.12 3.39
N THR A 72 17.29 5.52 3.27
CA THR A 72 16.31 5.39 4.37
C THR A 72 16.01 3.93 4.69
N LYS A 73 15.44 3.68 5.88
CA LYS A 73 14.95 2.35 6.30
C LYS A 73 13.60 1.97 5.65
N LEU A 74 13.04 2.82 4.79
CA LEU A 74 11.78 2.55 4.12
C LEU A 74 11.89 1.32 3.20
N SER A 75 10.78 0.61 3.03
CA SER A 75 10.72 -0.53 2.11
C SER A 75 10.99 -0.08 0.67
N MET A 76 11.51 -0.98 -0.16
CA MET A 76 11.74 -0.68 -1.59
C MET A 76 10.49 -0.21 -2.32
N PRO A 77 9.31 -0.87 -2.17
CA PRO A 77 8.06 -0.37 -2.74
C PRO A 77 7.72 1.06 -2.30
N THR A 78 7.88 1.37 -1.01
CA THR A 78 7.62 2.71 -0.47
C THR A 78 8.58 3.76 -1.05
N LYS A 79 9.86 3.42 -1.21
CA LYS A 79 10.84 4.33 -1.82
C LYS A 79 10.46 4.66 -3.26
N LEU A 80 10.11 3.65 -4.06
CA LEU A 80 9.71 3.83 -5.45
C LEU A 80 8.43 4.66 -5.56
N ASP A 81 7.44 4.40 -4.71
CA ASP A 81 6.23 5.21 -4.63
C ASP A 81 6.56 6.68 -4.37
N LEU A 82 7.41 6.97 -3.38
CA LEU A 82 7.81 8.34 -3.06
C LEU A 82 8.57 9.02 -4.22
N TYR A 83 9.48 8.32 -4.90
CA TYR A 83 10.18 8.86 -6.08
C TYR A 83 9.19 9.27 -7.19
N ARG A 84 8.20 8.43 -7.49
CA ARG A 84 7.17 8.72 -8.50
C ARG A 84 6.24 9.84 -8.07
N LYS A 85 5.66 9.67 -6.88
CA LYS A 85 4.64 10.54 -6.30
C LYS A 85 5.12 11.98 -6.17
N TYR A 86 6.36 12.20 -5.74
CA TYR A 86 6.92 13.54 -5.58
C TYR A 86 7.80 13.99 -6.76
N LYS A 87 7.89 13.18 -7.83
CA LYS A 87 8.77 13.36 -8.99
C LYS A 87 10.17 13.81 -8.52
N LEU A 88 10.81 12.92 -7.77
CA LEU A 88 12.15 13.13 -7.22
C LEU A 88 13.19 12.50 -8.15
N PRO A 89 14.32 13.18 -8.40
CA PRO A 89 15.40 12.58 -9.17
C PRO A 89 16.03 11.44 -8.36
N VAL A 90 16.18 10.29 -8.99
CA VAL A 90 16.80 9.12 -8.38
C VAL A 90 18.30 9.36 -8.23
N ASN A 91 18.88 8.97 -7.10
CA ASN A 91 20.33 9.04 -6.91
C ASN A 91 21.07 8.12 -7.91
N GLU A 92 22.14 8.61 -8.53
CA GLU A 92 22.88 7.91 -9.60
C GLU A 92 23.27 6.46 -9.24
N ARG A 93 23.85 6.24 -8.06
CA ARG A 93 24.23 4.89 -7.62
C ARG A 93 23.02 3.98 -7.44
N PHE A 94 21.90 4.56 -7.00
CA PHE A 94 20.65 3.83 -6.84
C PHE A 94 19.97 3.53 -8.19
N ARG A 95 20.14 4.39 -9.21
CA ARG A 95 19.65 4.15 -10.58
C ARG A 95 20.19 2.87 -11.15
N VAL A 96 21.51 2.69 -11.11
CA VAL A 96 22.19 1.50 -11.62
C VAL A 96 21.64 0.23 -10.95
N MET A 97 21.38 0.28 -9.65
CA MET A 97 20.78 -0.84 -8.91
C MET A 97 19.34 -1.11 -9.36
N LEU A 98 18.50 -0.08 -9.47
CA LEU A 98 17.11 -0.20 -9.91
C LEU A 98 16.98 -0.74 -11.33
N GLN A 99 17.77 -0.23 -12.27
CA GLN A 99 17.77 -0.69 -13.66
C GLN A 99 18.19 -2.15 -13.76
N ARG A 100 19.26 -2.55 -13.06
CA ARG A 100 19.80 -3.93 -13.12
C ARG A 100 18.91 -4.95 -12.43
N ARG A 101 18.34 -4.63 -11.26
CA ARG A 101 17.64 -5.61 -10.41
C ARG A 101 16.12 -5.54 -10.50
N MET A 102 15.57 -4.36 -10.78
CA MET A 102 14.13 -4.13 -10.74
C MET A 102 13.53 -3.76 -12.10
N ARG A 103 14.36 -3.64 -13.15
CA ARG A 103 13.92 -3.28 -14.52
C ARG A 103 13.06 -2.01 -14.54
N VAL A 104 13.41 -1.03 -13.71
CA VAL A 104 12.74 0.27 -13.65
C VAL A 104 13.37 1.19 -14.68
N ASP A 105 12.55 1.78 -15.54
CA ASP A 105 12.99 2.80 -16.49
C ASP A 105 13.14 4.16 -15.80
N ILE A 106 14.20 4.86 -16.17
CA ILE A 106 14.58 6.14 -15.62
C ILE A 106 14.93 7.03 -16.81
N ASP A 107 14.33 8.22 -16.87
CA ASP A 107 14.59 9.18 -17.95
C ASP A 107 15.97 9.83 -17.84
N ASP A 108 16.31 10.63 -18.85
CA ASP A 108 17.54 11.41 -18.93
C ASP A 108 17.67 12.43 -17.78
N GLN A 109 16.55 12.93 -17.25
CA GLN A 109 16.51 13.82 -16.09
C GLN A 109 16.62 13.06 -14.75
N GLY A 110 16.52 11.74 -14.77
CA GLY A 110 16.67 10.89 -13.61
C GLY A 110 15.41 10.55 -12.84
N TYR A 111 14.24 10.79 -13.40
CA TYR A 111 12.97 10.43 -12.80
C TYR A 111 12.57 9.03 -13.20
N ILE A 112 11.88 8.34 -12.28
CA ILE A 112 11.26 7.06 -12.61
C ILE A 112 10.12 7.32 -13.58
N VAL A 113 10.24 6.76 -14.76
CA VAL A 113 9.19 6.81 -15.78
C VAL A 113 8.20 5.70 -15.45
N GLU A 114 6.96 6.09 -15.24
CA GLU A 114 5.88 5.12 -15.40
C GLU A 114 5.84 4.86 -16.89
N LYS A 115 6.24 3.66 -17.30
CA LYS A 115 5.75 3.15 -18.57
C LYS A 115 4.23 3.19 -18.41
N GLU A 116 3.58 4.16 -19.05
CA GLU A 116 2.25 3.88 -19.58
C GLU A 116 2.42 2.54 -20.27
N ASP A 117 1.56 1.58 -19.93
CA ASP A 117 1.53 0.31 -20.62
C ASP A 117 1.13 0.62 -22.08
N ASP A 118 2.06 1.14 -22.87
CA ASP A 118 2.15 0.82 -24.29
C ASP A 118 2.30 -0.68 -24.27
N GLU A 119 1.15 -1.33 -24.42
CA GLU A 119 0.93 -2.75 -24.46
C GLU A 119 2.12 -3.41 -25.15
N ALA A 120 3.12 -3.81 -24.36
CA ALA A 120 4.22 -4.61 -24.84
C ALA A 120 3.56 -5.78 -25.57
N GLU A 121 4.01 -6.15 -26.77
CA GLU A 121 3.31 -7.13 -27.61
C GLU A 121 3.04 -8.49 -26.91
N GLY A 122 3.70 -8.78 -25.78
CA GLY A 122 3.38 -9.89 -24.88
C GLY A 122 2.15 -9.69 -23.95
N GLY A 123 1.78 -8.46 -23.62
CA GLY A 123 0.61 -8.10 -22.80
C GLY A 123 -0.73 -8.21 -23.55
N LYS A 124 -0.74 -8.02 -24.87
CA LYS A 124 -1.96 -8.20 -25.71
C LYS A 124 -2.49 -9.63 -25.70
N GLN A 125 -1.62 -10.64 -25.54
CA GLN A 125 -2.05 -12.03 -25.37
C GLN A 125 -2.57 -12.33 -23.96
N LEU A 126 -2.08 -11.61 -22.94
CA LEU A 126 -2.48 -11.83 -21.56
C LEU A 126 -3.71 -10.99 -21.17
N ALA A 127 -4.00 -9.88 -21.83
CA ALA A 127 -5.20 -9.07 -21.61
C ALA A 127 -6.51 -9.86 -21.65
N PRO A 128 -6.79 -10.71 -22.67
CA PRO A 128 -7.99 -11.53 -22.68
C PRO A 128 -7.99 -12.57 -21.56
N ILE A 129 -6.82 -13.09 -21.18
CA ILE A 129 -6.69 -14.03 -20.04
C ILE A 129 -6.98 -13.32 -18.71
N ILE A 130 -6.44 -12.12 -18.51
CA ILE A 130 -6.67 -11.30 -17.32
C ILE A 130 -8.15 -10.89 -17.24
N SER A 131 -8.77 -10.51 -18.37
CA SER A 131 -10.20 -10.21 -18.43
C SER A 131 -11.05 -11.44 -18.07
N SER A 132 -10.69 -12.61 -18.64
CA SER A 132 -11.37 -13.87 -18.33
C SER A 132 -11.22 -14.27 -16.86
N ILE A 133 -10.04 -14.04 -16.26
CA ILE A 133 -9.81 -14.28 -14.83
C ILE A 133 -10.61 -13.30 -13.98
N LYS A 134 -10.65 -12.01 -14.33
CA LYS A 134 -11.46 -11.00 -13.63
C LYS A 134 -12.95 -11.35 -13.68
N GLU A 135 -13.43 -11.77 -14.85
CA GLU A 135 -14.81 -12.22 -15.05
C GLU A 135 -15.12 -13.49 -14.26
N LEU A 136 -14.22 -14.47 -14.25
CA LEU A 136 -14.35 -15.69 -13.45
C LEU A 136 -14.42 -15.37 -11.95
N ILE A 137 -13.56 -14.47 -11.47
CA ILE A 137 -13.56 -14.02 -10.06
C ILE A 137 -14.88 -13.32 -9.74
N ASN A 138 -15.32 -12.38 -10.59
CA ASN A 138 -16.58 -11.67 -10.39
C ASN A 138 -17.77 -12.63 -10.37
N ASN A 139 -17.84 -13.57 -11.31
CA ASN A 139 -18.90 -14.57 -11.36
C ASN A 139 -18.89 -15.47 -10.11
N THR A 140 -17.70 -15.85 -9.64
CA THR A 140 -17.55 -16.64 -8.42
C THR A 140 -18.04 -15.87 -7.19
N VAL A 141 -17.70 -14.58 -7.08
CA VAL A 141 -18.13 -13.73 -5.97
C VAL A 141 -19.64 -13.46 -6.01
N VAL A 142 -20.20 -13.18 -7.20
CA VAL A 142 -21.65 -12.99 -7.37
C VAL A 142 -22.43 -14.26 -7.02
N ASN A 143 -21.94 -15.43 -7.45
CA ASN A 143 -22.54 -16.71 -7.07
C ASN A 143 -22.42 -16.98 -5.57
N ALA A 144 -21.30 -16.59 -4.97
CA ALA A 144 -21.11 -16.69 -3.52
C ALA A 144 -22.12 -15.82 -2.75
N PHE A 145 -22.41 -14.60 -3.23
CA PHE A 145 -23.45 -13.75 -2.65
C PHE A 145 -24.85 -14.35 -2.77
N LYS A 146 -25.20 -14.93 -3.92
CA LYS A 146 -26.50 -15.61 -4.10
C LYS A 146 -26.66 -16.78 -3.13
N GLN A 147 -25.62 -17.61 -3.00
CA GLN A 147 -25.62 -18.71 -2.04
C GLN A 147 -25.77 -18.23 -0.59
N LEU A 148 -25.19 -17.08 -0.23
CA LEU A 148 -25.36 -16.49 1.11
C LEU A 148 -26.78 -15.99 1.36
N GLU A 149 -27.43 -15.39 0.36
CA GLU A 149 -28.82 -14.95 0.49
C GLU A 149 -29.77 -16.15 0.63
N ASP A 150 -29.50 -17.25 -0.10
CA ASP A 150 -30.23 -18.52 0.06
C ASP A 150 -30.04 -19.13 1.46
N VAL A 151 -28.88 -18.94 2.09
CA VAL A 151 -28.60 -19.38 3.47
C VAL A 151 -29.38 -18.56 4.48
N ARG A 152 -29.56 -17.25 4.23
CA ARG A 152 -30.35 -16.36 5.09
C ARG A 152 -31.82 -16.78 5.18
N GLN A 153 -32.34 -17.45 4.17
CA GLN A 153 -33.72 -17.95 4.12
C GLN A 153 -33.92 -19.33 4.80
N CYS A 154 -32.87 -19.97 5.30
CA CYS A 154 -32.96 -21.28 5.97
C CYS A 154 -33.17 -21.18 7.49
N THR A 155 -33.66 -22.27 8.09
CA THR A 155 -33.82 -22.40 9.56
C THR A 155 -32.47 -22.39 10.29
N SER A 156 -32.45 -21.93 11.54
CA SER A 156 -31.24 -21.74 12.36
C SER A 156 -30.36 -23.00 12.48
N SER A 157 -30.96 -24.20 12.49
CA SER A 157 -30.24 -25.48 12.53
C SER A 157 -29.51 -25.83 11.22
N GLN A 158 -29.97 -25.31 10.08
CA GLN A 158 -29.39 -25.55 8.76
C GLN A 158 -28.38 -24.48 8.33
N GLN A 159 -28.47 -23.28 8.91
CA GLN A 159 -27.60 -22.14 8.61
C GLN A 159 -26.13 -22.47 8.90
N ASN A 160 -25.79 -23.03 10.06
CA ASN A 160 -24.40 -23.31 10.43
C ASN A 160 -23.72 -24.31 9.47
N ILE A 161 -24.43 -25.34 9.02
CA ILE A 161 -23.88 -26.33 8.07
C ILE A 161 -23.61 -25.66 6.71
N ARG A 162 -24.56 -24.86 6.22
CA ARG A 162 -24.43 -24.19 4.92
C ARG A 162 -23.38 -23.07 4.94
N VAL A 163 -23.31 -22.26 6.01
CA VAL A 163 -22.26 -21.25 6.22
C VAL A 163 -20.88 -21.90 6.27
N LYS A 164 -20.75 -23.05 6.94
CA LYS A 164 -19.47 -23.77 7.03
C LYS A 164 -19.01 -24.32 5.68
N LEU A 165 -19.94 -24.85 4.87
CA LEU A 165 -19.65 -25.27 3.49
C LEU A 165 -19.25 -24.09 2.61
N PHE A 166 -19.98 -22.98 2.73
CA PHE A 166 -19.68 -21.74 2.03
C PHE A 166 -18.27 -21.22 2.34
N LEU A 167 -17.91 -21.08 3.62
CA LEU A 167 -16.59 -20.59 4.03
C LEU A 167 -15.46 -21.51 3.57
N ARG A 168 -15.66 -22.83 3.50
CA ARG A 168 -14.68 -23.77 2.94
C ARG A 168 -14.47 -23.57 1.45
N ASN A 169 -15.55 -23.36 0.69
CA ASN A 169 -15.46 -23.09 -0.75
C ASN A 169 -14.80 -21.73 -1.02
N LEU A 170 -15.12 -20.73 -0.21
CA LEU A 170 -14.49 -19.41 -0.28
C LEU A 170 -12.99 -19.51 0.04
N LYS A 171 -12.60 -20.24 1.09
CA LYS A 171 -11.19 -20.49 1.41
C LYS A 171 -10.46 -21.11 0.23
N ARG A 172 -11.01 -22.16 -0.37
CA ARG A 172 -10.41 -22.83 -1.54
C ARG A 172 -10.21 -21.85 -2.70
N THR A 173 -11.21 -20.99 -2.94
CA THR A 173 -11.12 -19.96 -4.00
C THR A 173 -10.00 -18.95 -3.70
N VAL A 174 -9.96 -18.43 -2.47
CA VAL A 174 -8.93 -17.47 -2.03
C VAL A 174 -7.53 -18.08 -2.11
N PHE A 175 -7.37 -19.33 -1.69
CA PHE A 175 -6.12 -20.06 -1.77
C PHE A 175 -5.65 -20.22 -3.22
N ASN A 176 -6.56 -20.59 -4.13
CA ASN A 176 -6.25 -20.77 -5.56
C ASN A 176 -5.82 -19.48 -6.27
N LEU A 177 -6.19 -18.30 -5.73
CA LEU A 177 -5.73 -17.02 -6.25
C LEU A 177 -4.25 -16.72 -5.93
N ASN A 178 -3.62 -17.53 -5.06
CA ASN A 178 -2.19 -17.49 -4.70
C ASN A 178 -1.63 -16.08 -4.46
N SER A 179 -2.44 -15.20 -3.86
CA SER A 179 -2.12 -13.79 -3.68
C SER A 179 -1.73 -13.50 -2.24
N SER A 180 -0.54 -12.92 -2.04
CA SER A 180 -0.05 -12.49 -0.73
C SER A 180 -0.95 -11.41 -0.09
N ALA A 181 -1.63 -10.60 -0.92
CA ALA A 181 -2.59 -9.60 -0.48
C ALA A 181 -3.84 -10.22 0.18
N LEU A 182 -4.17 -11.48 -0.14
CA LEU A 182 -5.34 -12.18 0.38
C LEU A 182 -5.05 -13.02 1.64
N LYS A 183 -3.78 -13.11 2.09
CA LYS A 183 -3.42 -13.89 3.29
C LYS A 183 -4.19 -13.48 4.54
N HIS A 184 -4.41 -12.19 4.73
CA HIS A 184 -5.18 -11.68 5.87
C HIS A 184 -6.66 -12.11 5.80
N ILE A 185 -7.20 -12.29 4.58
CA ILE A 185 -8.56 -12.74 4.36
C ILE A 185 -8.67 -14.25 4.60
N GLU A 186 -7.70 -15.03 4.15
CA GLU A 186 -7.60 -16.45 4.46
C GLU A 186 -7.57 -16.71 5.97
N GLN A 187 -6.77 -15.94 6.72
CA GLN A 187 -6.71 -16.01 8.19
C GLN A 187 -8.06 -15.69 8.85
N ARG A 188 -8.79 -14.69 8.34
CA ARG A 188 -10.14 -14.36 8.84
C ARG A 188 -11.15 -15.47 8.55
N ILE A 189 -11.08 -16.08 7.36
CA ILE A 189 -11.94 -17.23 7.02
C ILE A 189 -11.62 -18.42 7.94
N ASP A 190 -10.34 -18.71 8.19
CA ASP A 190 -9.92 -19.79 9.08
C ASP A 190 -10.37 -19.60 10.52
N TYR A 191 -10.21 -18.39 11.05
CA TYR A 191 -10.73 -18.03 12.36
C TYR A 191 -12.24 -18.29 12.45
N LYS A 192 -13.01 -17.85 11.47
CA LYS A 192 -14.47 -18.03 11.44
C LYS A 192 -14.89 -19.50 11.28
N ILE A 193 -14.17 -20.30 10.49
CA ILE A 193 -14.39 -21.76 10.41
C ILE A 193 -14.10 -22.45 11.75
N GLN A 194 -13.10 -21.99 12.50
CA GLN A 194 -12.78 -22.52 13.82
C GLN A 194 -13.83 -22.16 14.88
N CYS A 195 -14.37 -20.92 14.84
CA CYS A 195 -15.49 -20.53 15.69
C CYS A 195 -16.70 -21.47 15.48
N LEU A 196 -17.02 -21.85 14.24
CA LEU A 196 -18.08 -22.82 13.91
C LEU A 196 -17.77 -24.30 14.27
N ARG A 197 -16.66 -24.60 14.96
CA ARG A 197 -16.36 -25.96 15.47
C ARG A 197 -16.57 -26.09 16.97
N ARG A 198 -16.53 -24.99 17.71
CA ARG A 198 -16.92 -24.95 19.11
C ARG A 198 -18.40 -24.59 19.08
N ASP A 199 -19.28 -25.34 19.73
CA ASP A 199 -20.71 -25.01 19.82
C ASP A 199 -20.99 -23.70 20.61
N GLU A 200 -20.02 -22.78 20.64
CA GLU A 200 -20.20 -21.39 21.05
C GLU A 200 -21.07 -20.72 20.00
N VAL A 201 -22.34 -20.52 20.36
CA VAL A 201 -23.38 -19.80 19.61
C VAL A 201 -22.95 -18.35 19.39
N THR A 202 -21.99 -18.15 18.50
CA THR A 202 -21.77 -16.87 17.84
C THR A 202 -22.31 -17.07 16.43
N GLU A 203 -23.60 -16.75 16.26
CA GLU A 203 -24.19 -16.64 14.93
C GLU A 203 -23.30 -15.71 14.11
N ILE A 204 -22.60 -16.27 13.13
CA ILE A 204 -21.83 -15.46 12.18
C ILE A 204 -22.86 -14.75 11.35
N SER A 205 -22.99 -13.44 11.54
CA SER A 205 -23.98 -12.67 10.80
C SER A 205 -23.58 -12.64 9.32
N VAL A 206 -24.58 -12.76 8.45
CA VAL A 206 -24.41 -12.64 7.00
C VAL A 206 -23.72 -11.32 6.63
N ASP A 207 -23.90 -10.28 7.45
CA ASP A 207 -23.28 -8.96 7.28
C ASP A 207 -21.75 -8.99 7.49
N GLU A 208 -21.25 -9.80 8.41
CA GLU A 208 -19.80 -9.99 8.59
C GLU A 208 -19.16 -10.66 7.37
N ILE A 209 -19.87 -11.62 6.77
CA ILE A 209 -19.40 -12.31 5.56
C ILE A 209 -19.45 -11.36 4.35
N ARG A 210 -20.52 -10.57 4.25
CA ARG A 210 -20.68 -9.52 3.22
C ARG A 210 -19.55 -8.49 3.28
N SER A 211 -19.17 -8.06 4.49
CA SER A 211 -18.02 -7.16 4.70
C SER A 211 -16.71 -7.73 4.14
N VAL A 212 -16.47 -9.03 4.31
CA VAL A 212 -15.26 -9.69 3.79
C VAL A 212 -15.29 -9.77 2.26
N LEU A 213 -16.44 -10.06 1.66
CA LEU A 213 -16.61 -10.12 0.20
C LEU A 213 -16.51 -8.73 -0.45
N ASP A 214 -17.04 -7.69 0.18
CA ASP A 214 -16.90 -6.30 -0.30
C ASP A 214 -15.44 -5.84 -0.32
N ILE A 215 -14.64 -6.28 0.65
CA ILE A 215 -13.18 -6.04 0.66
C ILE A 215 -12.52 -6.77 -0.50
N MET A 216 -12.89 -8.03 -0.79
CA MET A 216 -12.37 -8.77 -1.93
C MET A 216 -12.70 -8.08 -3.26
N LEU A 217 -13.94 -7.62 -3.46
CA LEU A 217 -14.34 -6.90 -4.67
C LEU A 217 -13.57 -5.59 -4.85
N LYS A 218 -13.31 -4.83 -3.78
CA LYS A 218 -12.49 -3.62 -3.84
C LYS A 218 -11.03 -3.89 -4.21
N ILE A 219 -10.50 -5.05 -3.86
CA ILE A 219 -9.14 -5.48 -4.20
C ILE A 219 -9.06 -5.95 -5.67
N VAL A 220 -10.13 -6.54 -6.20
CA VAL A 220 -10.18 -7.06 -7.59
C VAL A 220 -10.56 -5.98 -8.61
N GLY A 221 -11.35 -4.96 -8.21
CA GLY A 221 -11.84 -3.88 -9.08
C GLY A 221 -10.95 -2.65 -9.21
N ARG A 222 -9.76 -2.63 -8.59
CA ARG A 222 -8.70 -1.63 -8.81
C ARG A 222 -7.56 -2.27 -9.59
#